data_AF-A0A7K3LCG1-F1
#
_entry.id   AF-A0A7K3LCG1-F1
#
_cell.length_a   1.000
_cell.length_b   1.000
_cell.length_c   1.000
_cell.angle_alpha   90.00
_cell.angle_beta   90.00
_cell.angle_gamma   90.00
#
_symmetry.space_group_name_H-M   'P 1'
#
loop_
_entity.id
_entity.type
_entity.pdbx_description
1 polymer ?
#
loop_
_entity_poly.entity_id
_entity_poly.type
_entity_poly.pdbx_seq_one_letter_code
_entity_poly.pdbx_strand_id
1 'polypeptide(L)'
;MTADLTTESLVGTELGLTALSGVPTTDEPQKSKDFTSDQEVRWCPGCGDYAILNTMRNFLPELGVRRENVVFVSGIGCSSRFPYYMNTYGVHSIHGRGPTFATGLATAREDLSVFLITGDGDALSICGNHL
;
A
#
# COMPACT_ATOMS: atom_id res chain seq x y z
N MET A 1 -13.70 -6.70 20.57
CA MET A 1 -14.48 -6.00 19.53
C MET A 1 -13.69 -6.13 18.24
N THR A 2 -13.78 -7.29 17.59
CA THR A 2 -13.22 -7.50 16.24
C THR A 2 -14.18 -6.82 15.28
N ALA A 3 -13.77 -5.69 14.70
CA ALA A 3 -14.50 -5.12 13.58
C ALA A 3 -14.40 -6.13 12.44
N ASP A 4 -15.51 -6.81 12.16
CA ASP A 4 -15.64 -7.63 10.98
C ASP A 4 -15.70 -6.69 9.77
N LEU A 5 -14.52 -6.43 9.18
CA LEU A 5 -14.33 -5.58 8.00
C LEU A 5 -15.09 -6.09 6.76
N THR A 6 -15.84 -7.21 6.87
CA THR A 6 -16.68 -7.76 5.79
C THR A 6 -18.13 -7.27 5.82
N THR A 7 -18.54 -6.46 6.81
CA THR A 7 -19.96 -6.11 7.02
C THR A 7 -20.43 -4.76 6.47
N GLU A 8 -19.54 -3.94 5.88
CA GLU A 8 -19.99 -2.84 5.02
C GLU A 8 -20.17 -3.35 3.59
N SER A 9 -21.42 -3.31 3.10
CA SER A 9 -21.78 -3.71 1.74
C SER A 9 -21.06 -2.81 0.73
N LEU A 10 -19.93 -3.30 0.20
CA LEU A 10 -19.22 -2.67 -0.90
C LEU A 10 -19.94 -3.02 -2.21
N VAL A 11 -19.82 -2.15 -3.22
CA VAL A 11 -20.34 -2.44 -4.56
C VAL A 11 -19.76 -3.77 -5.05
N GLY A 12 -20.62 -4.76 -5.31
CA GLY A 12 -20.21 -6.10 -5.76
C GLY A 12 -20.29 -7.21 -4.71
N THR A 13 -20.54 -6.91 -3.43
CA THR A 13 -20.69 -7.95 -2.39
C THR A 13 -21.87 -8.91 -2.67
N GLU A 14 -22.94 -8.42 -3.29
CA GLU A 14 -24.08 -9.23 -3.78
C GLU A 14 -23.69 -10.24 -4.89
N LEU A 15 -22.57 -9.99 -5.58
CA LEU A 15 -22.00 -10.87 -6.59
C LEU A 15 -20.93 -11.81 -6.03
N GLY A 16 -20.76 -11.85 -4.69
CA GLY A 16 -19.71 -12.62 -4.02
C GLY A 16 -18.31 -12.04 -4.19
N LEU A 17 -18.17 -10.81 -4.70
CA LEU A 17 -16.89 -10.11 -4.79
C LEU A 17 -16.55 -9.45 -3.45
N THR A 18 -15.28 -9.54 -3.07
CA THR A 18 -14.67 -8.84 -1.94
C THR A 18 -13.64 -7.84 -2.46
N ALA A 19 -13.16 -6.95 -1.59
CA ALA A 19 -12.09 -6.00 -1.93
C ALA A 19 -10.77 -6.67 -2.37
N LEU A 20 -10.61 -7.98 -2.15
CA LEU A 20 -9.43 -8.76 -2.52
C LEU A 20 -9.73 -9.81 -3.59
N SER A 21 -10.90 -9.76 -4.24
CA SER A 21 -11.22 -10.70 -5.32
C SER A 21 -10.15 -10.66 -6.41
N GLY A 22 -9.58 -11.83 -6.71
CA GLY A 22 -8.48 -11.97 -7.69
C GLY A 22 -7.08 -11.85 -7.11
N VAL A 23 -6.94 -11.29 -5.90
CA VAL A 23 -5.65 -11.14 -5.23
C VAL A 23 -5.33 -12.41 -4.41
N PRO A 24 -4.20 -13.09 -4.66
CA PRO A 24 -3.83 -14.28 -3.91
C PRO A 24 -3.56 -14.01 -2.41
N THR A 25 -4.20 -14.80 -1.56
CA THR A 25 -4.04 -14.78 -0.10
C THR A 25 -3.10 -15.89 0.38
N THR A 26 -2.73 -15.85 1.66
CA THR A 26 -1.91 -16.86 2.33
C THR A 26 -2.61 -17.39 3.57
N ASP A 27 -2.54 -18.71 3.77
CA ASP A 27 -3.01 -19.36 5.01
C ASP A 27 -1.93 -19.36 6.10
N GLU A 28 -0.66 -19.11 5.72
CA GLU A 28 0.44 -19.02 6.67
C GLU A 28 0.37 -17.71 7.47
N PRO A 29 0.53 -17.77 8.81
CA PRO A 29 0.47 -16.58 9.65
C PRO A 29 1.65 -15.66 9.36
N GLN A 30 1.35 -14.40 9.04
CA GLN A 30 2.34 -13.36 8.81
C GLN A 30 2.51 -12.48 10.06
N LYS A 31 3.65 -11.79 10.16
CA LYS A 31 3.96 -10.84 11.23
C LYS A 31 4.48 -9.53 10.65
N SER A 32 4.38 -8.46 11.44
CA SER A 32 4.89 -7.12 11.07
C SER A 32 6.36 -7.09 10.64
N LYS A 33 7.18 -7.97 11.22
CA LYS A 33 8.58 -8.13 10.84
C LYS A 33 8.76 -8.64 9.40
N ASP A 34 7.83 -9.44 8.87
CA ASP A 34 7.91 -9.98 7.52
C ASP A 34 7.75 -8.88 6.46
N PHE A 35 7.09 -7.78 6.81
CA PHE A 35 6.90 -6.58 5.98
C PHE A 35 7.96 -5.50 6.23
N THR A 36 8.94 -5.74 7.10
CA THR A 36 10.03 -4.80 7.40
C THR A 36 11.24 -5.08 6.52
N SER A 37 11.68 -4.09 5.75
CA SER A 37 12.93 -4.18 4.97
C SER A 37 14.18 -4.11 5.84
N ASP A 38 15.34 -4.42 5.27
CA ASP A 38 16.67 -4.19 5.86
C ASP A 38 17.15 -2.74 5.78
N GLN A 39 16.43 -1.88 5.05
CA GLN A 39 16.78 -0.47 4.88
C GLN A 39 16.52 0.35 6.14
N GLU A 40 17.50 1.19 6.49
CA GLU A 40 17.38 2.17 7.57
C GLU A 40 16.41 3.31 7.19
N VAL A 41 15.49 3.61 8.10
CA VAL A 41 14.52 4.70 7.92
C VAL A 41 15.21 6.05 8.18
N ARG A 42 15.23 6.90 7.15
CA ARG A 42 15.96 8.19 7.14
C ARG A 42 15.05 9.40 7.34
N TRP A 43 13.93 9.22 8.02
CA TRP A 43 13.05 10.33 8.41
C TRP A 43 13.60 11.02 9.66
N CYS A 44 13.21 12.28 9.85
CA CYS A 44 13.61 13.03 11.03
C CYS A 44 13.05 12.38 12.31
N PRO A 45 13.77 12.42 13.44
CA PRO A 45 13.21 11.97 14.72
C PRO A 45 11.90 12.67 15.04
N GLY A 46 10.85 11.90 15.35
CA GLY A 46 9.50 12.43 15.60
C GLY A 46 8.64 12.66 14.35
N CYS A 47 9.11 12.30 13.16
CA CYS A 47 8.30 12.37 11.94
C CYS A 47 7.05 11.45 12.03
N GLY A 48 5.89 11.96 11.59
CA GLY A 48 4.64 11.20 11.57
C GLY A 48 4.64 9.98 10.64
N ASP A 49 5.50 9.96 9.62
CA ASP A 49 5.62 8.84 8.67
C ASP A 49 6.00 7.53 9.37
N TYR A 50 6.71 7.59 10.51
CA TYR A 50 6.98 6.40 11.34
C TYR A 50 5.70 5.73 11.84
N ALA A 51 4.69 6.51 12.21
CA ALA A 51 3.42 5.97 12.67
C ALA A 51 2.68 5.27 11.51
N ILE A 52 2.65 5.89 10.34
CA ILE A 52 2.01 5.32 9.13
C ILE A 52 2.72 4.01 8.74
N LEU A 53 4.05 4.00 8.73
CA LEU A 53 4.84 2.81 8.41
C LEU A 53 4.56 1.66 9.38
N ASN A 54 4.56 1.94 10.69
CA ASN A 54 4.28 0.92 11.68
C ASN A 54 2.84 0.40 11.58
N THR A 55 1.86 1.28 11.36
CA THR A 55 0.46 0.90 11.15
C THR A 55 0.32 -0.04 9.96
N MET A 56 0.90 0.29 8.81
CA MET A 56 0.83 -0.55 7.62
C MET A 56 1.50 -1.92 7.84
N ARG A 57 2.67 -1.97 8.50
CA ARG A 57 3.34 -3.24 8.80
C ARG A 57 2.51 -4.13 9.74
N ASN A 58 1.75 -3.55 10.66
CA ASN A 58 0.86 -4.31 11.54
C ASN A 58 -0.45 -4.71 10.87
N PHE A 59 -0.95 -3.91 9.92
CA PHE A 59 -2.18 -4.17 9.19
C PHE A 59 -2.04 -5.25 8.11
N LEU A 60 -0.95 -5.24 7.32
CA LEU A 60 -0.80 -6.17 6.20
C LEU A 60 -0.87 -7.67 6.60
N PRO A 61 -0.32 -8.11 7.76
CA PRO A 61 -0.55 -9.46 8.26
C PRO A 61 -2.03 -9.83 8.45
N GLU A 62 -2.85 -8.88 8.90
CA GLU A 62 -4.29 -9.08 9.11
C GLU A 62 -5.05 -9.11 7.78
N LEU A 63 -4.54 -8.40 6.76
CA LEU A 63 -5.08 -8.43 5.41
C LEU A 63 -4.90 -9.80 4.72
N GLY A 64 -3.88 -10.58 5.11
CA GLY A 64 -3.70 -11.96 4.66
C GLY A 64 -3.31 -12.12 3.18
N VAL A 65 -2.86 -11.05 2.52
CA VAL A 65 -2.40 -11.09 1.12
C VAL A 65 -0.96 -11.60 1.07
N ARG A 66 -0.64 -12.40 0.05
CA ARG A 66 0.75 -12.82 -0.17
C ARG A 66 1.65 -11.60 -0.36
N ARG A 67 2.80 -11.58 0.29
CA ARG A 67 3.66 -10.40 0.35
C ARG A 67 4.17 -9.98 -1.04
N GLU A 68 4.42 -10.95 -1.92
CA GLU A 68 4.78 -10.78 -3.32
C GLU A 68 3.63 -10.29 -4.22
N ASN A 69 2.40 -10.27 -3.71
CA ASN A 69 1.22 -9.71 -4.37
C ASN A 69 0.86 -8.31 -3.85
N VAL A 70 1.60 -7.77 -2.87
CA VAL A 70 1.45 -6.38 -2.40
C VAL A 70 2.46 -5.48 -3.10
N VAL A 71 1.99 -4.35 -3.65
CA VAL A 71 2.87 -3.36 -4.29
C VAL A 71 2.61 -1.96 -3.74
N PHE A 72 3.65 -1.32 -3.22
CA PHE A 72 3.61 0.10 -2.85
C PHE A 72 4.15 0.98 -3.98
N VAL A 73 3.32 1.86 -4.51
CA VAL A 73 3.69 2.89 -5.48
C VAL A 73 3.82 4.23 -4.75
N SER A 74 4.84 5.02 -5.08
CA SER A 74 5.01 6.36 -4.53
C SER A 74 5.52 7.36 -5.56
N GLY A 75 5.33 8.66 -5.33
CA GLY A 75 5.92 9.76 -6.10
C GLY A 75 7.28 10.19 -5.57
N ILE A 76 7.48 11.48 -5.28
CA ILE A 76 8.73 12.02 -4.70
C ILE A 76 8.44 12.86 -3.45
N GLY A 77 9.22 12.62 -2.39
CA GLY A 77 9.11 13.33 -1.12
C GLY A 77 9.65 12.49 0.05
N CYS A 78 9.59 13.04 1.27
CA CYS A 78 9.89 12.27 2.49
C CYS A 78 8.97 11.05 2.59
N SER A 79 7.66 11.26 2.46
CA SER A 79 6.65 10.20 2.46
C SER A 79 6.90 9.16 1.37
N SER A 80 7.35 9.58 0.19
CA SER A 80 7.55 8.68 -0.96
C SER A 80 8.72 7.72 -0.82
N ARG A 81 9.53 7.84 0.24
CA ARG A 81 10.53 6.81 0.60
C ARG A 81 9.91 5.54 1.17
N PHE A 82 8.61 5.56 1.49
CA PHE A 82 7.88 4.44 2.08
C PHE A 82 8.13 3.07 1.42
N PRO A 83 8.13 2.91 0.08
CA PRO A 83 8.34 1.60 -0.53
C PRO A 83 9.72 0.99 -0.22
N TYR A 84 10.74 1.81 0.07
CA TYR A 84 12.05 1.28 0.49
C TYR A 84 12.02 0.63 1.88
N TYR A 85 11.02 0.99 2.69
CA TYR A 85 10.87 0.52 4.07
C TYR A 85 9.93 -0.67 4.18
N MET A 86 9.40 -1.16 3.06
CA MET A 86 8.50 -2.30 3.00
C MET A 86 9.21 -3.47 2.33
N ASN A 87 9.10 -4.65 2.92
CA ASN A 87 9.61 -5.89 2.31
C ASN A 87 8.59 -6.49 1.33
N THR A 88 8.14 -5.70 0.37
CA THR A 88 7.17 -6.06 -0.69
C THR A 88 7.74 -5.63 -2.04
N TYR A 89 6.99 -5.79 -3.13
CA TYR A 89 7.32 -5.02 -4.34
C TYR A 89 7.03 -3.54 -4.08
N GLY A 90 7.84 -2.68 -4.71
CA GLY A 90 7.76 -1.24 -4.53
C GLY A 90 8.21 -0.49 -5.77
N VAL A 91 7.51 0.59 -6.10
CA VAL A 91 7.83 1.50 -7.21
C VAL A 91 7.96 2.90 -6.65
N HIS A 92 9.18 3.42 -6.60
CA HIS A 92 9.45 4.83 -6.35
C HIS A 92 9.46 5.54 -7.71
N SER A 93 8.35 6.16 -8.06
CA SER A 93 8.13 6.75 -9.39
C SER A 93 8.70 8.18 -9.48
N ILE A 94 8.13 9.00 -10.37
CA ILE A 94 8.52 10.40 -10.54
C ILE A 94 7.51 11.33 -9.86
N HIS A 95 7.96 12.54 -9.53
CA HIS A 95 7.20 13.49 -8.74
C HIS A 95 5.80 13.73 -9.33
N GLY A 96 4.78 13.46 -8.52
CA GLY A 96 3.37 13.59 -8.85
C GLY A 96 2.86 12.69 -9.97
N ARG A 97 3.49 11.53 -10.21
CA ARG A 97 2.98 10.52 -11.15
C ARG A 97 2.68 9.17 -10.49
N GLY A 98 2.69 9.12 -9.15
CA GLY A 98 2.32 7.94 -8.38
C GLY A 98 0.96 7.35 -8.79
N PRO A 99 -0.14 8.13 -8.84
CA PRO A 99 -1.43 7.64 -9.32
C PRO A 99 -1.39 7.06 -10.74
N THR A 100 -0.70 7.73 -11.68
CA THR A 100 -0.58 7.25 -13.06
C THR A 100 0.06 5.86 -13.14
N PHE A 101 1.14 5.64 -12.38
CA PHE A 101 1.78 4.32 -12.27
C PHE A 101 0.86 3.30 -11.58
N ALA A 102 0.21 3.69 -10.49
CA ALA A 102 -0.69 2.81 -9.73
C ALA A 102 -1.88 2.35 -10.60
N THR A 103 -2.51 3.25 -11.35
CA THR A 103 -3.60 2.93 -12.28
C THR A 103 -3.13 1.97 -13.38
N GLY A 104 -1.97 2.24 -14.00
CA GLY A 104 -1.41 1.35 -15.02
C GLY A 104 -1.12 -0.05 -14.48
N LEU A 105 -0.60 -0.15 -13.25
CA LEU A 105 -0.31 -1.42 -12.62
C LEU A 105 -1.59 -2.19 -12.25
N ALA A 106 -2.54 -1.52 -11.58
CA ALA A 106 -3.78 -2.14 -11.13
C ALA A 106 -4.64 -2.66 -12.30
N THR A 107 -4.66 -1.92 -13.41
CA THR A 107 -5.39 -2.32 -14.63
C THR A 107 -4.69 -3.44 -15.41
N ALA A 108 -3.36 -3.52 -15.34
CA ALA A 108 -2.60 -4.57 -16.04
C ALA A 108 -2.53 -5.89 -15.25
N ARG A 109 -2.67 -5.84 -13.93
CA ARG A 109 -2.43 -6.96 -13.02
C ARG A 109 -3.45 -6.97 -11.88
N GLU A 110 -4.61 -7.54 -12.16
CA GLU A 110 -5.72 -7.70 -11.19
C GLU A 110 -5.36 -8.60 -9.99
N ASP A 111 -4.28 -9.37 -10.08
CA ASP A 111 -3.78 -10.22 -9.00
C ASP A 111 -2.88 -9.49 -7.99
N LEU A 112 -2.72 -8.17 -8.12
CA LEU A 112 -1.90 -7.35 -7.22
C LEU A 112 -2.77 -6.45 -6.35
N SER A 113 -2.44 -6.39 -5.06
CA SER A 113 -2.93 -5.36 -4.15
C SER A 113 -2.02 -4.13 -4.23
N VAL A 114 -2.50 -3.10 -4.92
CA VAL A 114 -1.74 -1.88 -5.22
C VAL A 114 -2.09 -0.78 -4.21
N PHE A 115 -1.07 -0.28 -3.50
CA PHE A 115 -1.18 0.82 -2.55
C PHE A 115 -0.41 2.03 -3.05
N LEU A 116 -1.05 3.21 -3.03
CA LEU A 116 -0.38 4.47 -3.33
C LEU A 116 -0.02 5.19 -2.02
N ILE A 117 1.26 5.52 -1.85
CA ILE A 117 1.75 6.38 -0.75
C ILE A 117 2.37 7.64 -1.35
N THR A 118 1.83 8.79 -0.98
CA THR A 118 2.23 10.09 -1.54
C THR A 118 2.10 11.19 -0.49
N GLY A 119 2.92 12.24 -0.61
CA GLY A 119 2.83 13.42 0.24
C GLY A 119 1.82 14.41 -0.32
N ASP A 120 1.45 15.40 0.48
CA ASP A 120 0.55 16.49 0.10
C ASP A 120 1.03 17.28 -1.12
N GLY A 121 2.30 17.70 -1.16
CA GLY A 121 2.86 18.41 -2.32
C GLY A 121 2.98 17.52 -3.56
N ASP A 122 3.25 16.23 -3.37
CA ASP A 122 3.34 15.27 -4.45
C ASP A 122 1.95 15.00 -5.05
N ALA A 123 0.92 14.81 -4.22
CA ALA A 123 -0.46 14.49 -4.62
C ALA A 123 -1.30 15.71 -5.03
N LEU A 124 -1.29 16.78 -4.22
CA LEU A 124 -2.26 17.87 -4.32
C LEU A 124 -1.71 19.09 -5.05
N SER A 125 -0.41 19.10 -5.39
CA SER A 125 0.20 20.16 -6.21
C SER A 125 0.54 19.65 -7.61
N ILE A 126 1.75 19.10 -7.82
CA ILE A 126 2.21 18.69 -9.16
C ILE A 126 1.43 17.52 -9.78
N CYS A 127 0.73 16.73 -8.95
CA CYS A 127 -0.15 15.64 -9.39
C CYS A 127 -1.63 16.04 -9.52
N GLY A 128 -1.99 17.32 -9.37
CA GLY A 128 -3.40 17.73 -9.30
C GLY A 128 -4.31 17.26 -10.45
N ASN A 129 -3.77 16.93 -11.62
CA ASN A 129 -4.53 16.40 -12.76
C ASN A 129 -4.64 14.85 -12.80
N HIS A 130 -4.05 14.14 -11.85
CA HIS A 130 -3.96 12.68 -11.84
C HIS A 130 -4.47 12.06 -10.53
N LEU A 131 -4.99 12.86 -9.60
CA LEU A 131 -5.50 12.41 -8.30
C LEU A 131 -6.90 11.78 -8.41
#